data_AF-A0A7W0M447-F1
#
_entry.id   AF-A0A7W0M447-F1
#
_cell.length_a   1.000
_cell.length_b   1.000
_cell.length_c   1.000
_cell.angle_alpha   90.00
_cell.angle_beta   90.00
_cell.angle_gamma   90.00
#
_symmetry.space_group_name_H-M   'P 1'
#
loop_
_entity.id
_entity.type
_entity.pdbx_description
1 polymer ?
#
loop_
_entity_poly.entity_id
_entity_poly.type
_entity_poly.pdbx_seq_one_letter_code
_entity_poly.pdbx_strand_id
1 'polypeptide(L)'
;MRYGAKTAVDGLSLAVQQGSITAILGPNGAGKTTTVETCEGYRRPESGVVRVLGLDPVSDHRELAPRMGVMLQNGGVWGTARAKEMLLFVASL
;
A
#
# COMPACT_ATOMS: atom_id res chain seq x y z
N MET A 1 -11.09 -6.03 -8.75
CA MET A 1 -11.36 -5.78 -7.32
C MET A 1 -12.81 -5.36 -7.16
N ARG A 2 -13.66 -6.22 -6.62
CA ARG A 2 -15.08 -5.96 -6.41
C ARG A 2 -15.43 -5.96 -4.92
N TYR A 3 -16.39 -5.11 -4.55
CA TYR A 3 -17.01 -5.06 -3.22
C TYR A 3 -18.52 -5.13 -3.40
N GLY A 4 -19.10 -6.30 -3.18
CA GLY A 4 -20.49 -6.57 -3.52
C GLY A 4 -20.74 -6.28 -5.01
N ALA A 5 -21.70 -5.39 -5.30
CA ALA A 5 -22.03 -5.00 -6.67
C ALA A 5 -21.04 -3.99 -7.31
N LYS A 6 -20.14 -3.38 -6.54
CA LYS A 6 -19.27 -2.30 -7.03
C LYS A 6 -17.89 -2.83 -7.41
N THR A 7 -17.48 -2.60 -8.65
CA THR A 7 -16.08 -2.75 -9.06
C THR A 7 -15.29 -1.53 -8.62
N ALA A 8 -14.35 -1.71 -7.70
CA ALA A 8 -13.47 -0.64 -7.23
C ALA A 8 -12.28 -0.40 -8.16
N VAL A 9 -11.69 -1.48 -8.69
CA VAL A 9 -10.60 -1.41 -9.69
C VAL A 9 -10.91 -2.41 -10.79
N ASP A 10 -10.93 -1.91 -12.02
CA ASP A 10 -11.28 -2.65 -13.24
C ASP A 10 -10.17 -2.47 -14.29
N GLY A 11 -9.42 -3.53 -14.59
CA GLY A 11 -8.45 -3.55 -15.68
C GLY A 11 -7.32 -2.50 -15.63
N LEU A 12 -6.90 -2.05 -14.43
CA LEU A 12 -5.86 -1.02 -14.30
C LEU A 12 -4.49 -1.53 -14.77
N SER A 13 -3.89 -0.84 -15.74
CA SER A 13 -2.48 -0.99 -16.10
C SER A 13 -1.72 0.27 -15.68
N LEU A 14 -0.75 0.10 -14.77
CA LEU A 14 0.04 1.20 -14.21
C LEU A 14 1.49 0.74 -14.02
N ALA A 15 2.44 1.57 -14.44
CA ALA A 15 3.85 1.40 -14.16
C ALA A 15 4.39 2.67 -13.51
N VAL A 16 4.98 2.54 -12.32
CA VAL A 16 5.58 3.65 -11.57
C VAL A 16 7.09 3.53 -11.65
N GLN A 17 7.77 4.60 -12.08
CA GLN A 17 9.21 4.63 -12.21
C GLN A 17 9.89 4.87 -10.86
N GLN A 18 11.04 4.24 -10.64
CA GLN A 18 11.86 4.49 -9.46
C GLN A 18 12.32 5.96 -9.43
N GLY A 19 12.35 6.56 -8.24
CA GLY A 19 12.74 7.97 -8.07
C GLY A 19 11.68 8.97 -8.54
N SER A 20 10.46 8.52 -8.86
CA SER A 20 9.35 9.39 -9.24
C SER A 20 8.33 9.55 -8.11
N ILE A 21 7.58 10.67 -8.16
CA ILE A 21 6.38 10.86 -7.36
C ILE A 21 5.19 10.59 -8.28
N THR A 22 4.38 9.59 -7.93
CA THR A 22 3.12 9.28 -8.63
C THR A 22 1.95 9.59 -7.70
N ALA A 23 0.96 10.33 -8.23
CA ALA A 23 -0.29 10.62 -7.53
C ALA A 23 -1.44 9.86 -8.19
N ILE A 24 -2.27 9.17 -7.38
CA ILE A 24 -3.51 8.54 -7.84
C ILE A 24 -4.67 9.48 -7.47
N LEU A 25 -5.29 10.09 -8.48
CA LEU A 25 -6.35 11.08 -8.32
C LEU A 25 -7.70 10.55 -8.82
N GLY A 26 -8.78 10.96 -8.16
CA GLY A 26 -10.14 10.57 -8.53
C GLY A 26 -11.14 10.76 -7.38
N PRO A 27 -12.46 10.71 -7.65
CA PRO A 27 -13.49 10.88 -6.63
C PRO A 27 -13.48 9.75 -5.59
N ASN A 28 -14.28 9.92 -4.53
CA ASN A 28 -14.44 8.87 -3.51
C ASN A 28 -15.02 7.60 -4.15
N GLY A 29 -14.42 6.47 -3.80
CA GLY A 29 -14.81 5.17 -4.36
C GLY A 29 -14.34 4.93 -5.80
N ALA A 30 -13.44 5.74 -6.36
CA ALA A 30 -12.76 5.49 -7.65
C ALA A 30 -11.66 4.41 -7.58
N GLY A 31 -11.49 3.74 -6.44
CA GLY A 31 -10.51 2.66 -6.28
C GLY A 31 -9.15 3.08 -5.73
N LYS A 32 -8.87 4.37 -5.48
CA LYS A 32 -7.56 4.87 -5.02
C LYS A 32 -6.97 4.07 -3.85
N THR A 33 -7.70 4.01 -2.73
CA THR A 33 -7.29 3.27 -1.53
C THR A 33 -7.14 1.79 -1.82
N THR A 34 -8.06 1.20 -2.60
CA THR A 34 -7.94 -0.21 -3.01
C THR A 34 -6.68 -0.47 -3.82
N THR A 35 -6.31 0.41 -4.75
CA THR A 35 -5.08 0.28 -5.54
C THR A 35 -3.84 0.34 -4.65
N VAL A 36 -3.75 1.35 -3.77
CA VAL A 36 -2.61 1.52 -2.86
C VAL A 36 -2.49 0.34 -1.89
N GLU A 37 -3.57 -0.05 -1.22
CA GLU A 37 -3.58 -1.19 -0.28
C GLU A 37 -3.27 -2.53 -0.97
N THR A 38 -3.53 -2.65 -2.28
CA THR A 38 -3.12 -3.83 -3.06
C THR A 38 -1.60 -3.84 -3.29
N CYS A 39 -1.01 -2.68 -3.61
CA CYS A 39 0.45 -2.55 -3.70
C CYS A 39 1.14 -2.79 -2.36
N GLU A 40 0.50 -2.42 -1.24
CA GLU A 40 1.01 -2.63 0.11
C GLU A 40 0.88 -4.09 0.58
N GLY A 41 0.12 -4.92 -0.14
CA GLY A 41 -0.10 -6.33 0.23
C GLY A 41 -1.25 -6.58 1.21
N TYR A 42 -1.96 -5.53 1.65
CA TYR A 42 -3.15 -5.67 2.49
C TYR A 42 -4.35 -6.24 1.74
N ARG A 43 -4.35 -6.15 0.41
CA ARG A 43 -5.37 -6.74 -0.45
C ARG A 43 -4.73 -7.59 -1.53
N ARG A 44 -5.27 -8.80 -1.72
CA ARG A 44 -4.89 -9.66 -2.84
C ARG A 44 -5.72 -9.31 -4.07
N PRO A 45 -5.11 -9.07 -5.25
CA PRO A 45 -5.87 -8.86 -6.48
C PRO A 45 -6.71 -10.09 -6.82
N GLU A 46 -7.98 -9.89 -7.21
CA GLU A 46 -8.85 -10.96 -7.71
C GLU A 46 -8.34 -11.54 -9.05
N SER A 47 -7.67 -10.72 -9.85
CA SER A 47 -7.06 -11.08 -11.12
C SER A 47 -5.94 -10.11 -11.49
N GLY A 48 -5.09 -10.51 -12.42
CA GLY A 48 -3.92 -9.73 -12.83
C GLY A 48 -2.70 -9.93 -11.92
N VAL A 49 -1.70 -9.08 -12.09
CA VAL A 49 -0.41 -9.18 -11.38
C VAL A 49 -0.05 -7.81 -10.84
N VAL A 50 0.45 -7.78 -9.60
CA VAL A 50 1.01 -6.60 -8.96
C VAL A 50 2.44 -6.91 -8.56
N ARG A 51 3.37 -6.00 -8.84
CA ARG A 51 4.76 -6.09 -8.39
C ARG A 51 5.21 -4.75 -7.82
N VAL A 52 5.85 -4.78 -6.66
CA VAL A 52 6.48 -3.61 -6.03
C VAL A 52 7.94 -3.94 -5.83
N LEU A 53 8.83 -3.10 -6.37
CA LEU A 53 10.28 -3.37 -6.41
C LEU A 53 10.62 -4.76 -6.99
N GLY A 54 9.79 -5.25 -7.93
CA GLY A 54 9.94 -6.56 -8.56
C GLY A 54 9.31 -7.74 -7.81
N LEU A 55 8.82 -7.55 -6.59
CA LEU A 55 8.28 -8.58 -5.70
C LEU A 55 6.75 -8.59 -5.69
N ASP A 56 6.13 -9.75 -5.48
CA ASP A 56 4.69 -9.85 -5.23
C ASP A 56 4.40 -9.38 -3.79
N PRO A 57 3.52 -8.40 -3.58
CA PRO A 57 3.31 -7.80 -2.27
C PRO A 57 2.63 -8.72 -1.26
N VAL A 58 2.05 -9.85 -1.68
CA VAL A 58 1.42 -10.83 -0.80
C VAL A 58 2.34 -12.02 -0.53
N SER A 59 2.86 -12.68 -1.57
CA SER A 59 3.71 -13.87 -1.36
C SER A 59 5.10 -13.53 -0.85
N ASP A 60 5.65 -12.39 -1.27
CA ASP A 60 7.02 -11.98 -0.96
C ASP A 60 7.04 -10.88 0.12
N HIS A 61 5.93 -10.69 0.84
CA HIS A 61 5.73 -9.59 1.79
C HIS A 61 6.85 -9.50 2.83
N ARG A 62 7.39 -10.63 3.30
CA ARG A 62 8.48 -10.66 4.28
C ARG A 62 9.77 -10.01 3.74
N GLU A 63 10.04 -10.14 2.44
CA GLU A 63 11.18 -9.49 1.79
C GLU A 63 10.85 -8.04 1.42
N LEU A 64 9.61 -7.78 1.00
CA LEU A 64 9.18 -6.46 0.54
C LEU A 64 9.00 -5.44 1.67
N ALA A 65 8.38 -5.84 2.79
CA ALA A 65 7.94 -4.91 3.84
C ALA A 65 9.08 -4.03 4.40
N PRO A 66 10.30 -4.54 4.69
CA PRO A 66 11.41 -3.70 5.14
C PRO A 66 11.88 -2.64 4.13
N ARG A 67 11.48 -2.77 2.86
CA ARG A 67 11.85 -1.86 1.76
C ARG A 67 10.73 -0.87 1.42
N MET A 68 9.59 -0.93 2.12
CA MET A 68 8.39 -0.17 1.83
C MET A 68 7.94 0.64 3.05
N GLY A 69 7.85 1.96 2.90
CA GLY A 69 7.24 2.84 3.89
C GLY A 69 5.76 3.03 3.61
N VAL A 70 4.90 2.80 4.59
CA VAL A 70 3.45 2.95 4.48
C VAL A 70 2.95 3.94 5.52
N MET A 71 2.12 4.89 5.08
CA MET A 71 1.36 5.78 5.97
C MET A 71 -0.12 5.53 5.74
N LEU A 72 -0.74 4.83 6.68
CA LEU A 72 -2.14 4.44 6.56
C LEU A 72 -3.06 5.66 6.74
N GLN A 73 -4.23 5.61 6.09
CA GLN A 73 -5.29 6.63 6.25
C GLN A 73 -5.81 6.70 7.69
N ASN A 74 -5.85 5.55 8.36
CA ASN A 74 -6.26 5.38 9.74
C ASN A 74 -5.23 4.50 10.45
N GLY A 75 -5.09 4.70 11.76
CA GLY A 75 -3.93 4.20 12.49
C GLY A 75 -2.88 5.30 12.57
N GLY A 76 -2.10 5.25 13.65
CA GLY A 76 -1.19 6.32 13.96
C GLY A 76 -0.27 5.93 15.09
N VAL A 77 0.62 6.86 15.39
CA VAL A 77 1.61 6.69 16.44
C VAL A 77 0.95 6.82 17.81
N TRP A 78 1.43 6.05 18.81
CA TRP A 78 1.03 6.18 20.21
C TRP A 78 1.24 7.62 20.69
N GLY A 79 0.15 8.36 20.87
CA GLY A 79 0.19 9.80 21.19
C GLY A 79 0.83 10.13 22.54
N THR A 80 1.04 9.13 23.40
CA THR A 80 1.72 9.29 24.71
C THR A 80 3.23 9.11 24.63
N ALA A 81 3.77 8.57 23.54
CA ALA A 81 5.22 8.36 23.37
C ALA A 81 5.87 9.62 22.79
N ARG A 82 7.12 9.91 23.19
CA ARG A 82 7.89 10.97 22.50
C ARG A 82 8.26 10.49 21.10
N ALA A 83 8.25 11.41 20.14
CA ALA A 83 8.55 11.07 18.73
C ALA A 83 9.88 10.30 18.57
N LYS A 84 10.93 10.68 19.29
CA LYS A 84 12.22 9.98 19.25
C LYS A 84 12.14 8.54 19.78
N GLU A 85 11.39 8.32 20.87
CA GLU A 85 11.22 6.99 21.45
C GLU A 85 10.48 6.08 20.48
N MET A 86 9.45 6.60 19.84
CA MET A 86 8.69 5.91 18.81
C MET A 86 9.58 5.50 17.64
N LEU A 87 10.37 6.43 17.10
CA LEU A 87 11.26 6.15 15.98
C LEU A 87 12.31 5.10 16.34
N LEU A 88 12.90 5.19 17.53
CA LEU A 88 13.89 4.21 18.00
C LEU A 88 13.26 2.83 18.22
N PHE A 89 12.04 2.77 18.75
CA PHE A 89 11.32 1.51 18.91
C PHE A 89 11.01 0.87 17.55
N VAL A 90 10.42 1.61 16.61
CA VAL A 90 10.10 1.09 15.28
C VAL A 90 11.35 0.64 14.52
N ALA A 91 12.47 1.37 14.66
CA ALA A 91 13.74 0.99 14.05
C ALA A 91 14.39 -0.28 14.67
N SER A 92 13.90 -0.74 15.82
CA SER A 92 14.39 -1.94 16.50
C SER A 92 13.58 -3.22 16.21
N LEU A 93 12.46 -3.10 15.48
CA LEU A 93 11.62 -4.21 15.03
C LEU A 93 12.19 -4.87 13.77
#